data_AF-A0A920AXV9-F1
#
_entry.id   AF-A0A920AXV9-F1
#
_cell.length_a   1.000
_cell.length_b   1.000
_cell.length_c   1.000
_cell.angle_alpha   90.00
_cell.angle_beta   90.00
_cell.angle_gamma   90.00
#
_symmetry.space_group_name_H-M   'P 1'
#
loop_
_entity.id
_entity.type
_entity.pdbx_description
1 polymer ?
#
loop_
_entity_poly.entity_id
_entity_poly.type
_entity_poly.pdbx_seq_one_letter_code
_entity_poly.pdbx_strand_id
1 'polypeptide(L)'
;MAIGTFMDAGQETSPTPLTRNLIYNAWWFEAIMLLFVINFIGNIFKYNLLSIRKWPVLLLHLSWIFILLGAFVTRYISYEGVMSIREGATESSFLSEKTYLSIYIDGDYEVNGQLMRKVEEDEVDFSPRMSNEFSIKTEYGGTPISIQLNEFINGAEEDVVFDENGDYYLKIVESAGGMPHNHFLKDGSTENIHGTLYTLNNYIEGAVNITFDENYDLFINSLMKVNILLWHP
;
A
#
# COMPACT_ATOMS: atom_id res chain seq x y z
N MET A 1 -23.69 1.32 -3.82
CA MET A 1 -23.80 2.65 -3.19
C MET A 1 -24.12 2.51 -1.71
N ALA A 2 -25.38 2.39 -1.27
CA ALA A 2 -25.72 2.35 0.17
C ALA A 2 -24.96 1.27 0.97
N ILE A 3 -24.90 0.03 0.46
CA ILE A 3 -24.17 -1.07 1.12
C ILE A 3 -22.67 -0.75 1.24
N GLY A 4 -22.06 -0.17 0.21
CA GLY A 4 -20.64 0.22 0.25
C GLY A 4 -20.36 1.30 1.29
N THR A 5 -21.24 2.30 1.41
CA THR A 5 -21.15 3.31 2.47
C THR A 5 -21.24 2.69 3.86
N PHE A 6 -22.11 1.70 4.06
CA PHE A 6 -22.17 0.96 5.33
C PHE A 6 -20.91 0.12 5.59
N MET A 7 -20.33 -0.48 4.56
CA MET A 7 -19.09 -1.28 4.69
C MET A 7 -17.87 -0.43 5.03
N ASP A 8 -17.84 0.83 4.59
CA ASP A 8 -16.77 1.79 4.87
C ASP A 8 -17.08 2.72 6.04
N ALA A 9 -18.17 2.47 6.78
CA ALA A 9 -18.51 3.29 7.94
C ALA A 9 -17.38 3.26 8.98
N GLY A 10 -16.90 4.44 9.39
CA GLY A 10 -15.81 4.59 10.36
C GLY A 10 -14.41 4.37 9.79
N GLN A 11 -14.25 4.35 8.47
CA GLN A 11 -12.94 4.35 7.82
C GLN A 11 -12.51 5.79 7.50
N GLU A 12 -11.20 6.05 7.50
CA GLU A 12 -10.66 7.39 7.20
C GLU A 12 -10.90 7.80 5.75
N THR A 13 -10.87 6.81 4.84
CA THR A 13 -11.06 7.00 3.40
C THR A 13 -12.09 6.01 2.88
N SER A 14 -12.87 6.43 1.88
CA SER A 14 -13.84 5.61 1.17
C SER A 14 -13.84 5.98 -0.32
N PRO A 15 -13.94 5.02 -1.24
CA PRO A 15 -14.12 3.59 -0.99
C PRO A 15 -12.84 2.89 -0.50
N THR A 16 -12.96 1.97 0.48
CA THR A 16 -11.81 1.16 0.92
C THR A 16 -11.50 0.03 -0.08
N PRO A 17 -10.28 -0.53 -0.08
CA PRO A 17 -9.93 -1.70 -0.89
C PRO A 17 -10.95 -2.86 -0.76
N LEU A 18 -11.46 -3.10 0.46
CA LEU A 18 -12.50 -4.10 0.72
C LEU A 18 -13.75 -3.84 -0.12
N THR A 19 -14.29 -2.62 -0.04
CA THR A 19 -15.54 -2.26 -0.71
C THR A 19 -15.35 -2.16 -2.22
N ARG A 20 -14.18 -1.69 -2.68
CA ARG A 20 -13.81 -1.75 -4.10
C ARG A 20 -13.85 -3.19 -4.61
N ASN A 21 -13.11 -4.11 -4.01
CA ASN A 21 -13.10 -5.51 -4.43
C ASN A 21 -14.48 -6.17 -4.44
N LEU A 22 -15.26 -5.98 -3.38
CA LEU A 22 -16.52 -6.72 -3.20
C LEU A 22 -17.71 -6.12 -3.98
N ILE A 23 -17.72 -4.81 -4.20
CA ILE A 23 -18.85 -4.10 -4.82
C ILE A 23 -18.42 -3.45 -6.12
N TYR A 24 -17.50 -2.48 -6.07
CA TYR A 24 -17.30 -1.60 -7.21
C TYR A 24 -16.55 -2.31 -8.35
N ASN A 25 -15.56 -3.14 -8.06
CA ASN A 25 -14.74 -3.87 -9.04
C ASN A 25 -15.25 -5.29 -9.31
N ALA A 26 -16.36 -5.69 -8.69
CA ALA A 26 -16.89 -7.03 -8.85
C ALA A 26 -17.62 -7.23 -10.19
N TRP A 27 -17.44 -8.40 -10.80
CA TRP A 27 -18.07 -8.77 -12.08
C TRP A 27 -19.62 -8.72 -12.04
N TRP A 28 -20.22 -9.04 -10.88
CA TRP A 28 -21.67 -9.04 -10.74
C TRP A 28 -22.25 -7.63 -10.81
N PHE A 29 -21.49 -6.62 -10.36
CA PHE A 29 -21.91 -5.23 -10.43
C PHE A 29 -22.05 -4.79 -11.89
N GLU A 30 -21.09 -5.19 -12.73
CA GLU A 30 -21.14 -4.96 -14.16
C GLU A 30 -22.31 -5.71 -14.82
N ALA A 31 -22.56 -6.95 -14.41
CA ALA A 31 -23.69 -7.73 -14.92
C ALA A 31 -25.04 -7.05 -14.63
N ILE A 32 -25.22 -6.49 -13.42
CA ILE A 32 -26.43 -5.73 -13.06
C ILE A 32 -26.56 -4.47 -13.93
N MET A 33 -25.47 -3.74 -14.15
CA MET A 33 -25.47 -2.53 -14.97
C MET A 33 -25.82 -2.85 -16.43
N LEU A 34 -25.26 -3.93 -16.99
CA LEU A 34 -25.59 -4.41 -18.32
C LEU A 34 -27.08 -4.82 -18.41
N LEU A 35 -27.59 -5.52 -17.40
CA LEU A 35 -29.00 -5.89 -17.33
C LEU A 35 -29.90 -4.65 -17.34
N PHE A 36 -29.54 -3.58 -16.63
CA PHE A 36 -30.29 -2.32 -16.68
C PHE A 36 -30.29 -1.68 -18.07
N VAL A 37 -29.15 -1.63 -18.75
CA VAL A 37 -29.09 -1.13 -20.14
C VAL A 37 -30.03 -1.94 -21.04
N ILE A 38 -29.99 -3.26 -20.97
CA ILE A 38 -30.87 -4.16 -21.74
C ILE A 38 -32.34 -3.90 -21.38
N ASN A 39 -32.65 -3.71 -20.10
CA ASN A 39 -34.02 -3.45 -19.63
C ASN A 39 -34.54 -2.10 -20.17
N PHE A 40 -33.74 -1.05 -20.11
CA PHE A 40 -34.12 0.27 -20.64
C PHE A 40 -34.33 0.22 -22.15
N ILE A 41 -33.44 -0.45 -22.90
CA ILE A 41 -33.61 -0.66 -24.33
C ILE A 41 -34.90 -1.46 -24.62
N GLY A 42 -35.13 -2.56 -23.90
CA GLY A 42 -36.34 -3.37 -24.05
C GLY A 42 -37.62 -2.57 -23.76
N ASN A 43 -37.62 -1.71 -22.75
CA ASN A 43 -38.75 -0.85 -22.40
C ASN A 43 -39.08 0.16 -23.51
N ILE A 44 -38.09 0.68 -24.23
CA ILE A 44 -38.31 1.58 -25.37
C ILE A 44 -39.18 0.90 -26.43
N PHE A 45 -38.88 -0.35 -26.77
CA PHE A 45 -39.64 -1.12 -27.76
C PHE A 45 -41.00 -1.59 -27.21
N LYS A 46 -41.02 -2.17 -26.00
CA LYS A 46 -42.24 -2.72 -25.37
C LYS A 46 -43.35 -1.67 -25.22
N TYR A 47 -43.00 -0.45 -24.84
CA TYR A 47 -43.97 0.64 -24.63
C TYR A 47 -44.10 1.59 -25.83
N ASN A 48 -43.46 1.27 -26.95
CA ASN A 48 -43.41 2.08 -28.17
C ASN A 48 -43.10 3.56 -27.84
N LEU A 49 -42.00 3.78 -27.11
CA LEU A 49 -41.58 5.11 -26.66
C LEU A 49 -41.04 5.98 -27.80
N LEU A 50 -40.76 5.38 -28.97
CA LEU A 50 -40.38 6.08 -30.21
C LEU A 50 -41.51 6.95 -30.78
N SER A 51 -42.72 6.91 -30.20
CA SER A 51 -43.81 7.80 -30.55
C SER A 51 -43.51 9.25 -30.14
N ILE A 52 -43.74 10.20 -31.07
CA ILE A 52 -43.53 11.64 -30.85
C ILE A 52 -44.27 12.18 -29.61
N ARG A 53 -45.41 11.59 -29.25
CA ARG A 53 -46.21 11.99 -28.07
C ARG A 53 -45.55 11.62 -26.74
N LYS A 54 -44.58 10.71 -26.75
CA LYS A 54 -43.88 10.19 -25.57
C LYS A 54 -42.42 10.65 -25.51
N TRP A 55 -42.05 11.66 -26.30
CA TRP A 55 -40.68 12.14 -26.40
C TRP A 55 -40.04 12.52 -25.05
N PRO A 56 -40.74 13.13 -24.07
CA PRO A 56 -40.16 13.38 -22.75
C PRO A 56 -39.72 12.09 -22.03
N VAL A 57 -40.52 11.02 -22.13
CA VAL A 57 -40.23 9.73 -21.50
C VAL A 57 -39.12 9.00 -22.25
N LEU A 58 -39.09 9.10 -23.58
CA LEU A 58 -38.01 8.58 -24.41
C LEU A 58 -36.66 9.23 -24.06
N LEU A 59 -36.64 10.55 -23.94
CA LEU A 59 -35.44 11.32 -23.58
C LEU A 59 -34.91 10.88 -22.20
N LEU A 60 -35.78 10.64 -21.23
CA LEU A 60 -35.40 10.13 -19.92
C LEU A 60 -34.70 8.75 -20.01
N HIS A 61 -35.25 7.82 -20.80
CA HIS A 61 -34.63 6.49 -20.98
C HIS A 61 -33.28 6.58 -21.69
N LEU A 62 -33.18 7.41 -22.73
CA LEU A 62 -31.93 7.64 -23.44
C LEU A 62 -30.87 8.27 -22.52
N SER A 63 -31.27 9.18 -21.62
CA SER A 63 -30.38 9.76 -20.62
C SER A 63 -29.80 8.69 -19.69
N TRP A 64 -30.63 7.78 -19.16
CA TRP A 64 -30.13 6.68 -18.33
C TRP A 64 -29.18 5.75 -19.08
N ILE A 65 -29.50 5.39 -20.33
CA ILE A 65 -28.60 4.59 -21.17
C ILE A 65 -27.27 5.32 -21.38
N PHE A 66 -27.32 6.63 -21.67
CA PHE A 66 -26.13 7.44 -21.89
C PHE A 66 -25.27 7.56 -20.63
N ILE A 67 -25.88 7.76 -19.45
CA ILE A 67 -25.17 7.79 -18.16
C ILE A 67 -24.47 6.45 -17.89
N LEU A 68 -25.16 5.32 -18.14
CA LEU A 68 -24.58 3.98 -17.95
C LEU A 68 -23.43 3.71 -18.93
N LEU A 69 -23.55 4.15 -20.18
CA LEU A 69 -22.46 4.09 -21.17
C LEU A 69 -21.27 4.96 -20.74
N GLY A 70 -21.52 6.18 -20.26
CA GLY A 70 -20.48 7.05 -19.72
C GLY A 70 -19.74 6.40 -18.55
N ALA A 71 -20.48 5.81 -17.61
CA ALA A 71 -19.90 5.08 -16.47
C ALA A 71 -19.07 3.86 -16.90
N PHE A 72 -19.47 3.17 -17.97
CA PHE A 72 -18.68 2.08 -18.55
C PHE A 72 -17.37 2.59 -19.14
N VAL A 73 -17.40 3.70 -19.88
CA VAL A 73 -16.18 4.32 -20.43
C VAL A 73 -15.23 4.76 -19.33
N THR A 74 -15.72 5.44 -18.29
CA THR A 74 -14.86 5.85 -17.17
C THR A 74 -14.26 4.65 -16.46
N ARG A 75 -15.01 3.56 -16.26
CA ARG A 75 -14.49 2.36 -15.59
C ARG A 75 -13.33 1.69 -16.33
N TYR A 76 -13.43 1.58 -17.66
CA TYR A 76 -12.50 0.76 -18.44
C TYR A 76 -11.38 1.54 -19.12
N ILE A 77 -11.55 2.85 -19.30
CA ILE A 77 -10.66 3.69 -20.13
C ILE A 77 -10.12 4.89 -19.34
N SER A 78 -10.55 5.12 -18.10
CA SER A 78 -10.02 6.21 -17.29
C SER A 78 -8.79 5.80 -16.47
N TYR A 79 -8.06 6.83 -16.03
CA TYR A 79 -6.97 6.73 -15.06
C TYR A 79 -7.36 7.55 -13.84
N GLU A 80 -7.30 6.92 -12.67
CA GLU A 80 -7.70 7.51 -11.40
C GLU A 80 -6.47 7.68 -10.50
N GLY A 81 -6.53 8.72 -9.65
CA GLY A 81 -5.47 9.01 -8.72
C GLY A 81 -5.62 10.35 -8.01
N VAL A 82 -4.65 10.63 -7.14
CA VAL A 82 -4.64 11.77 -6.23
C VAL A 82 -3.57 12.75 -6.66
N MET A 83 -3.96 14.01 -6.86
CA MET A 83 -3.05 15.12 -7.14
C MET A 83 -2.97 16.05 -5.93
N SER A 84 -1.84 16.04 -5.24
CA SER A 84 -1.60 16.92 -4.09
C SER A 84 -1.07 18.27 -4.57
N ILE A 85 -1.90 19.31 -4.53
CA ILE A 85 -1.53 20.67 -4.95
C ILE A 85 -1.38 21.57 -3.72
N ARG A 86 -0.22 22.20 -3.57
CA ARG A 86 0.00 23.23 -2.53
C ARG A 86 -0.61 24.56 -2.96
N GLU A 87 -1.01 25.38 -1.99
CA GLU A 87 -1.56 26.72 -2.27
C GLU A 87 -0.58 27.56 -3.11
N GLY A 88 -1.07 28.10 -4.23
CA GLY A 88 -0.28 28.89 -5.18
C GLY A 88 0.64 28.08 -6.10
N ALA A 89 0.67 26.75 -6.00
CA ALA A 89 1.47 25.89 -6.86
C ALA A 89 0.63 25.30 -8.01
N THR A 90 1.32 24.86 -9.07
CA THR A 90 0.73 24.08 -10.17
C THR A 90 1.45 22.74 -10.26
N GLU A 91 0.70 21.64 -10.34
CA GLU A 91 1.23 20.29 -10.53
C GLU A 91 0.81 19.73 -11.88
N SER A 92 1.67 18.91 -12.48
CA SER A 92 1.40 18.22 -13.76
C SER A 92 1.51 16.70 -13.67
N SER A 93 1.72 16.18 -12.47
CA SER A 93 1.74 14.76 -12.14
C SER A 93 0.76 14.45 -11.02
N PHE A 94 0.26 13.22 -10.99
CA PHE A 94 -0.61 12.73 -9.93
C PHE A 94 -0.18 11.31 -9.53
N LEU A 95 -0.46 10.92 -8.29
CA LEU A 95 -0.23 9.58 -7.78
C LEU A 95 -1.40 8.69 -8.17
N SER A 96 -1.15 7.53 -8.79
CA SER A 96 -2.25 6.61 -9.13
C SER A 96 -2.97 6.13 -7.86
N GLU A 97 -4.30 5.97 -7.95
CA GLU A 97 -5.08 5.34 -6.86
C GLU A 97 -4.78 3.84 -6.76
N LYS A 98 -4.39 3.23 -7.88
CA LYS A 98 -4.04 1.81 -7.96
C LYS A 98 -2.75 1.55 -7.21
N THR A 99 -2.76 0.51 -6.40
CA THR A 99 -1.56 0.04 -5.70
C THR A 99 -0.91 -1.05 -6.55
N TYR A 100 0.42 -1.05 -6.61
CA TYR A 100 1.18 -2.03 -7.37
C TYR A 100 2.14 -2.75 -6.43
N LEU A 101 2.29 -4.05 -6.64
CA LEU A 101 3.35 -4.84 -6.04
C LEU A 101 4.48 -4.95 -7.07
N SER A 102 5.55 -4.19 -6.85
CA SER A 102 6.75 -4.25 -7.67
C SER A 102 7.73 -5.27 -7.10
N ILE A 103 8.04 -6.30 -7.88
CA ILE A 103 8.93 -7.40 -7.51
C ILE A 103 10.21 -7.25 -8.31
N TYR A 104 11.31 -7.06 -7.58
CA TYR A 104 12.66 -7.02 -8.15
C TYR A 104 13.32 -8.37 -7.95
N ILE A 105 13.65 -9.03 -9.06
CA ILE A 105 14.35 -10.32 -9.07
C ILE A 105 15.78 -10.08 -9.51
N ASP A 106 16.69 -10.25 -8.55
CA ASP A 106 18.12 -10.17 -8.73
C ASP A 106 18.76 -11.55 -8.62
N GLY A 107 19.81 -11.77 -9.39
CA GLY A 107 20.59 -13.00 -9.35
C GLY A 107 21.86 -12.87 -10.20
N ASP A 108 22.39 -14.01 -10.62
CA ASP A 108 23.64 -14.16 -11.37
C ASP A 108 23.43 -14.21 -12.89
N TYR A 109 22.22 -13.91 -13.38
CA TYR A 109 21.93 -13.94 -14.79
C TYR A 109 22.55 -12.73 -15.50
N GLU A 110 23.48 -13.01 -16.41
CA GLU A 110 24.20 -11.99 -17.17
C GLU A 110 23.88 -12.05 -18.66
N VAL A 111 23.76 -10.88 -19.28
CA VAL A 111 23.70 -10.72 -20.73
C VAL A 111 24.83 -9.80 -21.14
N ASN A 112 25.76 -10.29 -21.97
CA ASN A 112 26.96 -9.57 -22.39
C ASN A 112 27.85 -9.07 -21.23
N GLY A 113 27.94 -9.85 -20.14
CA GLY A 113 28.74 -9.51 -18.95
C GLY A 113 28.14 -8.43 -18.06
N GLN A 114 26.84 -8.12 -18.23
CA GLN A 114 26.09 -7.25 -17.34
C GLN A 114 25.03 -8.07 -16.60
N LEU A 115 25.01 -7.96 -15.27
CA LEU A 115 23.96 -8.52 -14.43
C LEU A 115 22.62 -7.89 -14.79
N MET A 116 21.62 -8.73 -15.00
CA MET A 116 20.29 -8.30 -15.40
C MET A 116 19.35 -8.39 -14.20
N ARG A 117 18.63 -7.32 -13.91
CA ARG A 117 17.49 -7.35 -12.98
C ARG A 117 16.21 -7.58 -13.76
N LYS A 118 15.34 -8.47 -13.27
CA LYS A 118 13.96 -8.56 -13.78
C LYS A 118 13.04 -7.81 -12.84
N VAL A 119 12.13 -7.02 -13.41
CA VAL A 119 11.10 -6.30 -12.67
C VAL A 119 9.75 -6.83 -13.13
N GLU A 120 8.94 -7.29 -12.19
CA GLU A 120 7.53 -7.61 -12.40
C GLU A 120 6.70 -6.59 -11.61
N GLU A 121 5.63 -6.06 -12.21
CA GLU A 121 4.71 -5.15 -11.54
C GLU A 121 3.27 -5.62 -11.77
N ASP A 122 2.58 -5.93 -10.68
CA ASP A 122 1.18 -6.34 -10.71
C ASP A 122 0.32 -5.38 -9.88
N GLU A 123 -0.85 -5.01 -10.43
CA GLU A 123 -1.86 -4.25 -9.69
C GLU A 123 -2.46 -5.11 -8.58
N VAL A 124 -2.51 -4.55 -7.37
CA VAL A 124 -3.08 -5.19 -6.18
C VAL A 124 -4.00 -4.21 -5.45
N ASP A 125 -5.00 -4.72 -4.75
CA ASP A 125 -5.90 -3.91 -3.92
C ASP A 125 -6.11 -4.62 -2.57
N PHE A 126 -5.01 -4.82 -1.84
CA PHE A 126 -5.03 -5.54 -0.58
C PHE A 126 -5.77 -4.78 0.51
N SER A 127 -6.42 -5.51 1.42
CA SER A 127 -7.01 -4.92 2.62
C SER A 127 -6.82 -5.79 3.85
N PRO A 128 -6.58 -5.20 5.03
CA PRO A 128 -6.50 -5.96 6.29
C PRO A 128 -7.85 -6.59 6.69
N ARG A 129 -8.94 -6.17 6.04
CA ARG A 129 -10.31 -6.62 6.30
C ARG A 129 -10.76 -7.72 5.31
N MET A 130 -9.85 -8.22 4.48
CA MET A 130 -10.13 -9.32 3.54
C MET A 130 -9.01 -10.36 3.57
N SER A 131 -9.35 -11.59 3.17
CA SER A 131 -8.34 -12.59 2.83
C SER A 131 -7.73 -12.23 1.48
N ASN A 132 -6.51 -11.69 1.51
CA ASN A 132 -5.78 -11.32 0.31
C ASN A 132 -5.15 -12.55 -0.32
N GLU A 133 -5.22 -12.66 -1.64
CA GLU A 133 -4.57 -13.72 -2.41
C GLU A 133 -3.74 -13.08 -3.53
N PHE A 134 -2.52 -13.57 -3.73
CA PHE A 134 -1.66 -13.16 -4.82
C PHE A 134 -0.70 -14.30 -5.17
N SER A 135 -0.54 -14.58 -6.46
CA SER A 135 0.35 -15.62 -6.96
C SER A 135 0.81 -15.28 -8.37
N ILE A 136 2.12 -15.18 -8.56
CA ILE A 136 2.75 -15.01 -9.86
C ILE A 136 3.73 -16.16 -10.11
N LYS A 137 3.76 -16.62 -11.36
CA LYS A 137 4.77 -17.54 -11.89
C LYS A 137 5.55 -16.80 -12.95
N THR A 138 6.86 -16.74 -12.76
CA THR A 138 7.78 -16.07 -13.67
C THR A 138 9.05 -16.90 -13.82
N GLU A 139 10.00 -16.42 -14.61
CA GLU A 139 11.31 -17.03 -14.79
C GLU A 139 12.40 -15.98 -14.81
N TYR A 140 13.58 -16.36 -14.34
CA TYR A 140 14.78 -15.53 -14.34
C TYR A 140 15.99 -16.38 -14.74
N GLY A 141 16.65 -16.02 -15.84
CA GLY A 141 17.75 -16.80 -16.40
C GLY A 141 17.41 -18.26 -16.73
N GLY A 142 16.14 -18.54 -17.08
CA GLY A 142 15.63 -19.89 -17.30
C GLY A 142 15.26 -20.67 -16.03
N THR A 143 15.45 -20.08 -14.85
CA THR A 143 15.02 -20.66 -13.57
C THR A 143 13.59 -20.23 -13.28
N PRO A 144 12.64 -21.17 -13.10
CA PRO A 144 11.26 -20.83 -12.76
C PRO A 144 11.17 -20.32 -11.32
N ILE A 145 10.43 -19.24 -11.13
CA ILE A 145 10.18 -18.58 -9.84
C ILE A 145 8.67 -18.51 -9.61
N SER A 146 8.22 -18.90 -8.43
CA SER A 146 6.83 -18.72 -7.99
C SER A 146 6.82 -17.86 -6.74
N ILE A 147 6.05 -16.78 -6.78
CA ILE A 147 5.89 -15.85 -5.66
C ILE A 147 4.43 -15.90 -5.26
N GLN A 148 4.19 -16.05 -3.96
CA GLN A 148 2.85 -16.17 -3.39
C GLN A 148 2.77 -15.29 -2.14
N LEU A 149 1.64 -14.61 -1.97
CA LEU A 149 1.34 -13.89 -0.75
C LEU A 149 0.97 -14.90 0.35
N ASN A 150 1.75 -14.89 1.44
CA ASN A 150 1.46 -15.70 2.61
C ASN A 150 0.48 -14.99 3.55
N GLU A 151 0.79 -13.74 3.92
CA GLU A 151 -0.04 -12.94 4.82
C GLU A 151 0.13 -11.44 4.52
N PHE A 152 -0.94 -10.67 4.70
CA PHE A 152 -0.91 -9.22 4.60
C PHE A 152 -1.11 -8.60 5.99
N ILE A 153 -0.04 -8.00 6.52
CA ILE A 153 -0.04 -7.35 7.83
C ILE A 153 -0.05 -5.84 7.60
N ASN A 154 -1.16 -5.19 7.98
CA ASN A 154 -1.28 -3.74 7.84
C ASN A 154 -0.48 -3.04 8.94
N GLY A 155 0.37 -2.08 8.55
CA GLY A 155 1.23 -1.35 9.49
C GLY A 155 2.29 -2.24 10.14
N ALA A 156 2.81 -3.24 9.41
CA ALA A 156 3.89 -4.08 9.89
C ALA A 156 5.11 -3.21 10.23
N GLU A 157 5.66 -3.41 11.43
CA GLU A 157 6.93 -2.87 11.87
C GLU A 157 7.85 -4.04 12.26
N GLU A 158 9.15 -3.88 12.04
CA GLU A 158 10.13 -4.81 12.58
C GLU A 158 10.29 -4.53 14.09
N ASP A 159 10.25 -5.58 14.91
CA ASP A 159 10.53 -5.50 16.35
C ASP A 159 11.39 -6.70 16.76
N VAL A 160 12.06 -6.56 17.90
CA VAL A 160 12.89 -7.63 18.46
C VAL A 160 12.04 -8.53 19.36
N VAL A 161 12.22 -9.84 19.22
CA VAL A 161 11.54 -10.85 20.05
C VAL A 161 12.59 -11.54 20.92
N PHE A 162 12.24 -11.81 22.18
CA PHE A 162 13.13 -12.51 23.11
C PHE A 162 13.45 -13.92 22.60
N ASP A 163 14.73 -14.25 22.52
CA ASP A 163 15.26 -15.58 22.23
C ASP A 163 16.43 -15.84 23.19
N GLU A 164 16.40 -16.98 23.89
CA GLU A 164 17.46 -17.39 24.83
C GLU A 164 18.83 -17.51 24.15
N ASN A 165 18.87 -17.78 22.85
CA ASN A 165 20.09 -17.89 22.05
C ASN A 165 20.23 -16.74 21.03
N GLY A 166 19.43 -15.69 21.16
CA GLY A 166 19.45 -14.54 20.28
C GLY A 166 20.62 -13.60 20.52
N ASP A 167 20.87 -12.71 19.56
CA ASP A 167 21.83 -11.61 19.72
C ASP A 167 21.27 -10.54 20.67
N TYR A 168 22.14 -9.79 21.35
CA TYR A 168 21.72 -8.65 22.16
C TYR A 168 21.32 -7.47 21.27
N TYR A 169 20.19 -6.85 21.60
CA TYR A 169 19.71 -5.63 20.98
C TYR A 169 19.39 -4.58 22.05
N LEU A 170 19.75 -3.33 21.77
CA LEU A 170 19.30 -2.18 22.55
C LEU A 170 18.21 -1.44 21.75
N LYS A 171 16.99 -1.40 22.29
CA LYS A 171 15.90 -0.60 21.74
C LYS A 171 16.07 0.86 22.17
N ILE A 172 16.26 1.75 21.22
CA ILE A 172 16.31 3.19 21.44
C ILE A 172 15.00 3.77 20.92
N VAL A 173 14.27 4.47 21.78
CA VAL A 173 13.01 5.13 21.41
C VAL A 173 13.23 6.63 21.36
N GLU A 174 12.96 7.23 20.21
CA GLU A 174 13.10 8.66 19.98
C GLU A 174 11.75 9.31 19.76
N SER A 175 11.49 10.44 20.42
CA SER A 175 10.32 11.26 20.16
C SER A 175 10.71 12.49 19.33
N ALA A 176 10.97 12.30 18.04
CA ALA A 176 11.19 13.40 17.10
C ALA A 176 9.90 13.66 16.30
N GLY A 177 9.41 14.90 16.31
CA GLY A 177 8.22 15.28 15.52
C GLY A 177 6.87 14.83 16.09
N GLY A 178 6.82 14.37 17.35
CA GLY A 178 5.57 14.07 18.06
C GLY A 178 5.11 12.61 18.02
N MET A 179 5.77 11.75 17.22
CA MET A 179 5.55 10.30 17.22
C MET A 179 6.80 9.56 17.73
N PRO A 180 6.67 8.46 18.48
CA PRO A 180 7.80 7.62 18.86
C PRO A 180 8.34 6.85 17.65
N HIS A 181 9.65 6.88 17.44
CA HIS A 181 10.36 6.02 16.49
C HIS A 181 11.21 5.02 17.27
N ASN A 182 11.05 3.73 16.95
CA ASN A 182 11.84 2.65 17.52
C ASN A 182 13.06 2.40 16.63
N HIS A 183 14.25 2.37 17.24
CA HIS A 183 15.52 2.00 16.61
C HIS A 183 16.09 0.80 17.36
N PHE A 184 16.70 -0.14 16.64
CA PHE A 184 17.19 -1.41 17.22
C PHE A 184 18.66 -1.58 16.93
N LEU A 185 19.47 -1.32 17.96
CA LEU A 185 20.92 -1.38 17.85
C LEU A 185 21.43 -2.76 18.25
N LYS A 186 21.87 -3.55 17.27
CA LYS A 186 22.48 -4.87 17.49
C LYS A 186 23.84 -4.74 18.18
N ASP A 187 24.19 -5.68 19.04
CA ASP A 187 25.52 -5.77 19.63
C ASP A 187 26.63 -5.84 18.57
N GLY A 188 27.68 -5.06 18.78
CA GLY A 188 28.80 -4.87 17.85
C GLY A 188 28.47 -4.02 16.62
N SER A 189 27.28 -3.43 16.52
CA SER A 189 26.84 -2.68 15.34
C SER A 189 26.78 -1.16 15.54
N THR A 190 26.40 -0.46 14.48
CA THR A 190 26.27 0.99 14.44
C THR A 190 25.04 1.36 13.64
N GLU A 191 24.26 2.30 14.15
CA GLU A 191 23.04 2.79 13.52
C GLU A 191 23.09 4.30 13.39
N ASN A 192 22.55 4.83 12.30
CA ASN A 192 22.44 6.25 12.07
C ASN A 192 21.02 6.72 12.39
N ILE A 193 20.88 7.41 13.51
CA ILE A 193 19.63 7.97 13.98
C ILE A 193 19.65 9.47 13.70
N HIS A 194 18.91 9.90 12.66
CA HIS A 194 18.78 11.29 12.21
C HIS A 194 20.10 12.06 12.05
N GLY A 195 21.14 11.42 11.49
CA GLY A 195 22.44 12.02 11.23
C GLY A 195 23.44 11.87 12.38
N THR A 196 23.04 11.25 13.49
CA THR A 196 23.93 10.90 14.61
C THR A 196 24.19 9.39 14.61
N LEU A 197 25.46 9.01 14.70
CA LEU A 197 25.83 7.60 14.84
C LEU A 197 25.70 7.17 16.30
N TYR A 198 24.96 6.09 16.52
CA TYR A 198 24.86 5.37 17.79
C TYR A 198 25.53 4.02 17.62
N THR A 199 26.33 3.59 18.59
CA THR A 199 27.03 2.29 18.54
C THR A 199 26.76 1.49 19.80
N LEU A 200 26.73 0.15 19.67
CA LEU A 200 26.63 -0.77 20.80
C LEU A 200 27.85 -1.69 20.81
N ASN A 201 28.68 -1.58 21.85
CA ASN A 201 29.96 -2.31 21.99
C ASN A 201 30.89 -2.19 20.77
N ASN A 202 30.75 -1.13 19.96
CA ASN A 202 31.55 -0.87 18.77
C ASN A 202 32.05 0.57 18.79
N TYR A 203 33.21 0.82 19.41
CA TYR A 203 33.68 2.18 19.61
C TYR A 203 33.99 2.89 18.28
N ILE A 204 33.36 4.04 18.04
CA ILE A 204 33.61 4.94 16.90
C ILE A 204 33.83 6.36 17.44
N GLU A 205 34.93 6.98 17.01
CA GLU A 205 35.24 8.37 17.36
C GLU A 205 34.16 9.32 16.78
N GLY A 206 33.60 10.17 17.64
CA GLY A 206 32.55 11.12 17.26
C GLY A 206 31.11 10.57 17.30
N ALA A 207 30.93 9.28 17.55
CA ALA A 207 29.61 8.67 17.75
C ALA A 207 29.13 8.74 19.22
N VAL A 208 27.84 8.48 19.43
CA VAL A 208 27.29 8.14 20.75
C VAL A 208 27.57 6.66 21.00
N ASN A 209 28.60 6.39 21.79
CA ASN A 209 29.05 5.03 22.07
C ASN A 209 28.34 4.49 23.30
N ILE A 210 27.57 3.43 23.13
CA ILE A 210 26.88 2.72 24.20
C ILE A 210 27.60 1.38 24.38
N THR A 211 27.88 1.01 25.62
CA THR A 211 28.49 -0.27 25.96
C THR A 211 27.78 -0.86 27.16
N PHE A 212 27.79 -2.18 27.31
CA PHE A 212 27.35 -2.84 28.54
C PHE A 212 28.42 -3.79 29.08
N ASP A 213 28.45 -3.98 30.39
CA ASP A 213 29.35 -4.93 31.03
C ASP A 213 28.71 -6.32 31.23
N GLU A 214 29.43 -7.24 31.89
CA GLU A 214 28.94 -8.59 32.19
C GLU A 214 27.70 -8.61 33.10
N ASN A 215 27.41 -7.52 33.83
CA ASN A 215 26.22 -7.37 34.65
C ASN A 215 25.08 -6.65 33.92
N TYR A 216 25.26 -6.33 32.63
CA TYR A 216 24.36 -5.53 31.81
C TYR A 216 24.22 -4.07 32.26
N ASP A 217 25.20 -3.55 33.00
CA ASP A 217 25.24 -2.13 33.33
C ASP A 217 25.59 -1.34 32.06
N LEU A 218 24.73 -0.37 31.71
CA LEU A 218 24.88 0.44 30.50
C LEU A 218 25.78 1.66 30.76
N PHE A 219 26.78 1.84 29.90
CA PHE A 219 27.70 2.97 29.89
C PHE A 219 27.60 3.72 28.57
N ILE A 220 27.70 5.05 28.63
CA ILE A 220 27.53 5.90 27.46
C ILE A 220 28.69 6.90 27.40
N ASN A 221 29.35 6.95 26.25
CA ASN A 221 30.40 7.90 25.93
C ASN A 221 29.98 8.70 24.69
N SER A 222 29.79 10.00 24.86
CA SER A 222 29.39 10.90 23.78
C SER A 222 30.09 12.25 23.94
N LEU A 223 30.48 12.84 22.81
CA LEU A 223 30.95 14.22 22.74
C LEU A 223 29.79 15.23 22.78
N MET A 224 28.55 14.76 22.67
CA MET A 224 27.33 15.56 22.70
C MET A 224 26.58 15.34 24.01
N LYS A 225 25.85 16.37 24.46
CA LYS A 225 24.97 16.23 25.62
C LYS A 225 23.74 15.41 25.21
N VAL A 226 23.62 14.20 25.74
CA VAL A 226 22.47 13.31 25.52
C VAL A 226 21.61 13.28 26.79
N ASN A 227 20.30 13.49 26.65
CA ASN A 227 19.34 13.27 27.74
C ASN A 227 18.64 11.93 27.48
N ILE A 228 18.83 10.97 28.37
CA ILE A 228 18.28 9.62 28.23
C ILE A 228 17.42 9.31 29.44
N LEU A 229 16.24 8.76 29.19
CA LEU A 229 15.39 8.17 30.20
C LEU A 229 15.51 6.66 30.07
N LEU A 230 16.11 6.01 31.07
CA LEU A 230 16.10 4.55 31.15
C LEU A 230 14.75 4.11 31.71
N TRP A 231 14.06 3.28 30.96
CA TRP A 231 12.79 2.68 31.37
C TRP A 231 12.99 1.17 31.46
N HIS A 232 12.81 0.62 32.66
CA HIS A 232 12.64 -0.81 32.84
C HIS A 232 11.14 -1.13 32.82
N PRO A 233 10.69 -2.14 32.06
CA PRO A 233 9.32 -2.63 32.11
C PRO A 233 8.94 -3.20 33.49
#